data_AF-J9EA96-F1
#
_entry.id   AF-J9EA96-F1
#
_cell.length_a   1.000
_cell.length_b   1.000
_cell.length_c   1.000
_cell.angle_alpha   90.00
_cell.angle_beta   90.00
_cell.angle_gamma   90.00
#
_symmetry.space_group_name_H-M   'P 1'
#
loop_
_entity.id
_entity.type
_entity.pdbx_description
1 polymer ?
#
loop_
_entity_poly.entity_id
_entity_poly.type
_entity_poly.pdbx_seq_one_letter_code
_entity_poly.pdbx_strand_id
1 'polypeptide(L)'
;MLCYGEIKTTLLDLTKECHTLWEENKDMQGRFVNDLTELHRMQLAVSKLERDHRDDKLSQARISVSDMQKRASQLYNALMEKRCNLTQKLNEGVHNVALLQNELISDYLYDWKNRQKLQQVGVPFKERDRMIDEIQTEPQTVRSLFAVVMHAACAAFLCLQYGNLADRLHVKY
;
A
#
# COMPACT_ATOMS: atom_id res chain seq x y z
N MET A 1 15.58 -9.74 -20.99
CA MET A 1 15.68 -8.35 -20.52
C MET A 1 14.41 -7.67 -21.03
N LEU A 2 13.53 -7.23 -20.13
CA LEU A 2 12.27 -6.58 -20.54
C LEU A 2 12.61 -5.26 -21.24
N CYS A 3 11.92 -4.97 -22.34
CA CYS A 3 12.07 -3.70 -23.06
C CYS A 3 11.44 -2.55 -22.25
N TYR A 4 12.00 -1.34 -22.33
CA TYR A 4 11.47 -0.12 -21.72
C TYR A 4 9.94 0.01 -21.72
N GLY A 5 9.30 -0.25 -22.88
CA GLY A 5 7.84 -0.18 -23.03
C GLY A 5 7.06 -1.23 -22.23
N GLU A 6 7.65 -2.41 -22.04
CA GLU A 6 7.08 -3.48 -21.24
C GLU A 6 7.12 -3.11 -19.76
N ILE A 7 8.27 -2.62 -19.26
CA ILE A 7 8.44 -2.17 -17.86
C ILE A 7 7.43 -1.04 -17.55
N LYS A 8 7.25 -0.09 -18.46
CA LYS A 8 6.28 1.00 -18.31
C LYS A 8 4.84 0.50 -18.20
N THR A 9 4.45 -0.46 -19.04
CA THR A 9 3.09 -1.03 -19.02
C THR A 9 2.86 -1.81 -17.73
N THR A 10 3.82 -2.66 -17.33
CA THR A 10 3.79 -3.38 -16.06
C THR A 10 3.65 -2.44 -14.86
N LEU A 11 4.38 -1.32 -14.87
CA LEU A 11 4.30 -0.30 -13.82
C LEU A 11 2.92 0.37 -13.73
N LEU A 12 2.28 0.66 -14.86
CA LEU A 12 0.92 1.21 -14.89
C LEU A 12 -0.11 0.23 -14.33
N ASP A 13 0.00 -1.05 -14.67
CA ASP A 13 -0.91 -2.07 -14.18
C ASP A 13 -0.71 -2.35 -12.69
N LEU A 14 0.55 -2.42 -12.23
CA LEU A 14 0.89 -2.50 -10.81
C LEU A 14 0.32 -1.31 -10.02
N THR A 15 0.35 -0.11 -10.59
CA THR A 15 -0.20 1.08 -9.93
C THR A 15 -1.71 0.95 -9.71
N LYS A 16 -2.45 0.46 -10.71
CA LYS A 16 -3.90 0.22 -10.60
C LYS A 16 -4.18 -0.88 -9.58
N GLU A 17 -3.43 -1.98 -9.62
CA GLU A 17 -3.58 -3.10 -8.69
C GLU A 17 -3.32 -2.66 -7.24
N CYS A 18 -2.24 -1.90 -7.00
CA CYS A 18 -1.93 -1.33 -5.69
C CYS A 18 -3.04 -0.39 -5.20
N HIS A 19 -3.63 0.42 -6.09
CA HIS A 19 -4.73 1.31 -5.74
C HIS A 19 -5.98 0.54 -5.33
N THR A 20 -6.36 -0.50 -6.07
CA THR A 20 -7.48 -1.37 -5.71
C THR A 20 -7.26 -2.05 -4.36
N LEU A 21 -6.08 -2.66 -4.17
CA LEU A 21 -5.70 -3.29 -2.91
C LEU A 21 -5.72 -2.30 -1.73
N TRP A 22 -5.32 -1.06 -1.97
CA TRP A 22 -5.37 0.00 -0.98
C TRP A 22 -6.81 0.33 -0.57
N GLU A 23 -7.71 0.54 -1.53
CA GLU A 23 -9.12 0.83 -1.25
C GLU A 23 -9.80 -0.32 -0.49
N GLU A 24 -9.52 -1.57 -0.87
CA GLU A 24 -9.98 -2.76 -0.14
C GLU A 24 -9.45 -2.79 1.30
N ASN A 25 -8.15 -2.54 1.49
CA ASN A 25 -7.53 -2.50 2.82
C ASN A 25 -8.15 -1.41 3.70
N LYS A 26 -8.39 -0.22 3.14
CA LYS A 26 -9.02 0.90 3.85
C LYS A 26 -10.42 0.55 4.32
N ASP A 27 -11.22 -0.06 3.45
CA ASP A 27 -12.58 -0.50 3.78
C ASP A 27 -12.59 -1.61 4.84
N MET A 28 -11.75 -2.64 4.69
CA MET A 28 -11.60 -3.70 5.69
C MET A 28 -11.13 -3.17 7.05
N GLN A 29 -10.19 -2.23 7.06
CA GLN A 29 -9.74 -1.56 8.28
C GLN A 29 -10.89 -0.79 8.95
N GLY A 30 -11.72 -0.08 8.17
CA GLY A 30 -12.90 0.61 8.69
C GLY A 30 -13.88 -0.36 9.35
N ARG A 31 -14.16 -1.50 8.70
CA ARG A 31 -15.00 -2.57 9.26
C ARG A 31 -14.41 -3.15 10.55
N PHE A 32 -13.10 -3.41 10.57
CA PHE A 32 -12.43 -3.95 11.75
C PHE A 32 -12.49 -3.00 12.95
N VAL A 33 -12.29 -1.70 12.75
CA VAL A 33 -12.42 -0.69 13.82
C VAL A 33 -13.85 -0.61 14.35
N ASN A 34 -14.84 -0.72 13.47
CA ASN A 34 -16.25 -0.76 13.87
C ASN A 34 -16.55 -1.99 14.73
N ASP A 35 -16.07 -3.17 14.32
CA ASP A 35 -16.24 -4.42 15.09
C ASP A 35 -15.56 -4.32 16.47
N LEU A 36 -14.36 -3.73 16.56
CA LEU A 36 -13.69 -3.49 17.85
C LEU A 36 -14.47 -2.52 18.74
N THR A 37 -15.04 -1.47 18.15
CA THR A 37 -15.84 -0.49 18.90
C THR A 37 -17.11 -1.14 19.46
N GLU A 38 -17.78 -1.96 18.66
CA GLU A 38 -18.97 -2.68 19.10
C GLU A 38 -18.64 -3.75 20.15
N LEU A 39 -17.53 -4.47 19.98
CA LEU A 39 -17.04 -5.44 20.95
C LEU A 39 -16.76 -4.77 22.30
N HIS A 40 -16.11 -3.60 22.31
CA HIS A 40 -15.90 -2.82 23.53
C HIS A 40 -17.21 -2.41 24.19
N ARG A 41 -18.19 -1.96 23.40
CA ARG A 41 -19.54 -1.63 23.90
C ARG A 41 -20.23 -2.84 24.53
N MET A 42 -20.14 -4.02 23.89
CA MET A 42 -20.70 -5.26 24.42
C MET A 42 -20.01 -5.68 25.72
N GLN A 43 -18.70 -5.54 25.82
CA GLN A 43 -17.96 -5.81 27.06
C GLN A 43 -18.42 -4.90 28.21
N LEU A 44 -18.62 -3.59 27.96
CA LEU A 44 -19.17 -2.68 28.96
C LEU A 44 -20.58 -3.09 29.41
N ALA A 45 -21.41 -3.56 28.48
CA ALA A 45 -22.74 -4.08 28.79
C ALA A 45 -22.67 -5.35 29.65
N VAL A 46 -21.75 -6.27 29.35
CA VAL A 46 -21.49 -7.47 30.18
C VAL A 46 -21.07 -7.06 31.58
N SER A 47 -20.10 -6.16 31.74
CA SER A 47 -19.66 -5.69 33.07
C SER A 47 -20.78 -5.01 33.85
N LYS A 48 -21.73 -4.36 33.18
CA LYS A 48 -22.93 -3.84 33.82
C LYS A 48 -23.86 -4.97 34.30
N LEU A 49 -24.14 -5.96 33.46
CA LEU A 49 -24.96 -7.12 33.83
C LEU A 49 -24.35 -7.91 34.99
N GLU A 50 -23.01 -8.00 35.05
CA GLU A 50 -22.28 -8.62 36.17
C GLU A 50 -22.51 -7.86 37.48
N ARG A 51 -22.45 -6.53 37.46
CA ARG A 51 -22.74 -5.70 38.64
C ARG A 51 -24.22 -5.76 39.06
N ASP A 52 -25.12 -5.88 38.09
CA ASP A 52 -26.56 -5.93 38.34
C ASP A 52 -27.05 -7.35 38.69
N HIS A 53 -26.16 -8.33 38.82
CA HIS A 53 -26.46 -9.75 39.10
C HIS A 53 -27.52 -10.36 38.16
N ARG A 54 -27.46 -9.99 36.88
CA ARG A 54 -28.40 -10.44 35.83
C ARG A 54 -27.94 -11.71 35.13
N ASP A 55 -27.78 -12.77 35.92
CA ASP A 55 -27.22 -14.05 35.48
C ASP A 55 -27.99 -14.67 34.29
N ASP A 56 -29.30 -14.42 34.23
CA ASP A 56 -30.21 -14.80 33.14
C ASP A 56 -29.76 -14.30 31.76
N LYS A 57 -29.25 -13.06 31.71
CA LYS A 57 -28.82 -12.39 30.47
C LYS A 57 -27.32 -12.48 30.25
N LEU A 58 -26.57 -12.80 31.29
CA LEU A 58 -25.13 -12.75 31.32
C LEU A 58 -24.49 -13.81 30.43
N SER A 59 -25.01 -15.04 30.50
CA SER A 59 -24.56 -16.16 29.67
C SER A 59 -24.69 -15.83 28.18
N GLN A 60 -25.87 -15.35 27.76
CA GLN A 60 -26.12 -14.98 26.37
C GLN A 60 -25.22 -13.83 25.90
N ALA A 61 -25.04 -12.79 26.73
CA ALA A 61 -24.19 -11.66 26.38
C ALA A 61 -22.71 -12.07 26.23
N ARG A 62 -22.21 -12.99 27.07
CA ARG A 62 -20.85 -13.54 26.94
C ARG A 62 -20.65 -14.35 25.67
N ILE A 63 -21.65 -15.14 25.27
CA ILE A 63 -21.60 -15.88 23.99
C ILE A 63 -21.52 -14.88 22.82
N SER A 64 -22.36 -13.83 22.81
CA SER A 64 -22.32 -12.81 21.77
C SER A 64 -20.98 -12.05 21.68
N VAL A 65 -20.35 -11.76 22.82
CA VAL A 65 -19.00 -11.18 22.85
C VAL A 65 -17.99 -12.16 22.25
N SER A 66 -18.04 -13.44 22.60
CA SER A 66 -17.14 -14.46 22.06
C SER A 66 -17.29 -14.62 20.54
N ASP A 67 -18.52 -14.63 20.03
CA ASP A 67 -18.79 -14.68 18.59
C ASP A 67 -18.29 -13.44 17.86
N MET A 68 -18.46 -12.25 18.45
CA MET A 68 -17.92 -11.00 17.90
C MET A 68 -16.39 -11.01 17.89
N GLN A 69 -15.75 -11.46 18.97
CA GLN A 69 -14.30 -11.63 19.05
C GLN A 69 -13.79 -12.53 17.94
N LYS A 70 -14.42 -13.69 17.73
CA LYS A 70 -14.05 -14.63 16.67
C LYS A 70 -14.13 -13.99 15.28
N ARG A 71 -15.21 -13.24 14.99
CA ARG A 71 -15.38 -12.53 13.72
C ARG A 71 -14.34 -11.44 13.52
N ALA A 72 -14.09 -10.61 14.54
CA ALA A 72 -13.08 -9.57 14.50
C ALA A 72 -11.67 -10.15 14.26
N SER A 73 -11.33 -11.28 14.88
CA SER A 73 -10.06 -11.98 14.66
C SER A 73 -9.93 -12.52 13.23
N GLN A 74 -11.00 -13.08 12.66
CA GLN A 74 -11.00 -13.54 11.26
C GLN A 74 -10.80 -12.37 10.29
N LEU A 75 -11.50 -11.25 10.52
CA LEU A 75 -11.36 -10.05 9.72
C LEU A 75 -9.95 -9.46 9.83
N TYR A 76 -9.36 -9.45 11.02
CA TYR A 76 -7.98 -9.03 11.25
C TYR A 76 -6.99 -9.89 10.45
N ASN A 77 -7.12 -11.22 10.50
CA ASN A 77 -6.23 -12.11 9.75
C ASN A 77 -6.32 -11.88 8.24
N ALA A 78 -7.53 -11.77 7.70
CA ALA A 78 -7.74 -11.46 6.28
C ALA A 78 -7.17 -10.07 5.90
N LEU A 79 -7.31 -9.08 6.78
CA LEU A 79 -6.72 -7.76 6.60
C LEU A 79 -5.19 -7.83 6.57
N MET A 80 -4.57 -8.61 7.45
CA MET A 80 -3.11 -8.78 7.48
C MET A 80 -2.58 -9.46 6.22
N GLU A 81 -3.29 -10.45 5.69
CA GLU A 81 -2.95 -11.07 4.40
C GLU A 81 -2.99 -10.05 3.26
N LYS A 82 -4.07 -9.26 3.19
CA LYS A 82 -4.22 -8.20 2.18
C LYS A 82 -3.14 -7.13 2.27
N ARG A 83 -2.70 -6.78 3.49
CA ARG A 83 -1.56 -5.86 3.71
C ARG A 83 -0.25 -6.44 3.21
N CYS A 84 -0.01 -7.72 3.46
CA CYS A 84 1.18 -8.42 2.99
C CYS A 84 1.24 -8.38 1.46
N ASN A 85 0.12 -8.69 0.79
CA ASN A 85 0.02 -8.64 -0.67
C ASN A 85 0.28 -7.21 -1.22
N LEU A 86 -0.35 -6.19 -0.65
CA LEU A 86 -0.09 -4.79 -1.03
C LEU A 86 1.40 -4.44 -0.88
N THR A 87 2.03 -4.84 0.22
CA THR A 87 3.46 -4.59 0.46
C THR A 87 4.33 -5.27 -0.59
N GLN A 88 4.02 -6.52 -0.95
CA GLN A 88 4.73 -7.24 -2.00
C GLN A 88 4.62 -6.52 -3.35
N LYS A 89 3.42 -6.10 -3.74
CA LYS A 89 3.18 -5.38 -5.00
C LYS A 89 3.90 -4.04 -5.06
N LEU A 90 3.96 -3.31 -3.93
CA LEU A 90 4.72 -2.08 -3.83
C LEU A 90 6.23 -2.33 -4.00
N ASN A 91 6.76 -3.40 -3.41
CA ASN A 91 8.16 -3.78 -3.59
C ASN A 91 8.49 -4.14 -5.05
N GLU A 92 7.59 -4.85 -5.73
CA GLU A 92 7.69 -5.10 -7.18
C GLU A 92 7.70 -3.79 -7.98
N GLY A 93 6.81 -2.84 -7.63
CA GLY A 93 6.77 -1.51 -8.23
C GLY A 93 8.07 -0.73 -8.05
N VAL A 94 8.63 -0.72 -6.83
CA VAL A 94 9.92 -0.05 -6.53
C VAL A 94 11.05 -0.68 -7.34
N HIS A 95 11.10 -2.01 -7.43
CA HIS A 95 12.10 -2.71 -8.24
C HIS A 95 12.01 -2.31 -9.72
N ASN A 96 10.80 -2.31 -10.29
CA ASN A 96 10.59 -1.93 -11.68
C ASN A 96 10.92 -0.45 -11.96
N VAL A 97 10.64 0.45 -11.02
CA VAL A 97 11.07 1.86 -11.12
C VAL A 97 12.59 1.97 -11.14
N ALA A 98 13.30 1.21 -10.30
CA ALA A 98 14.76 1.20 -10.27
C ALA A 98 15.35 0.68 -11.60
N LEU A 99 14.76 -0.35 -12.19
CA LEU A 99 15.14 -0.83 -13.52
C LEU A 99 14.94 0.24 -14.60
N LEU A 100 13.76 0.86 -14.63
CA LEU A 100 13.44 1.92 -15.59
C LEU A 100 14.38 3.12 -15.44
N GLN A 101 14.66 3.53 -14.19
CA GLN A 101 15.59 4.61 -13.90
C GLN A 101 17.00 4.30 -14.39
N ASN A 102 17.47 3.06 -14.20
CA ASN A 102 18.79 2.65 -14.67
C ASN A 102 18.88 2.65 -16.20
N GLU A 103 17.85 2.18 -16.91
CA GLU A 103 17.80 2.21 -18.38
C GLU A 103 17.80 3.65 -18.91
N LEU A 104 16.96 4.52 -18.33
CA LEU A 104 16.90 5.95 -18.67
C LEU A 104 18.24 6.67 -18.48
N ILE A 105 18.92 6.41 -17.37
CA ILE A 105 20.19 7.06 -17.06
C ILE A 105 21.32 6.48 -17.93
N SER A 106 21.40 5.16 -18.02
CA SER A 106 22.57 4.46 -18.60
C SER A 106 22.54 4.44 -20.11
N ASP A 107 21.36 4.39 -20.73
CA ASP A 107 21.24 4.27 -22.18
C ASP A 107 20.88 5.62 -22.80
N TYR A 108 19.76 6.22 -22.37
CA TYR A 108 19.25 7.43 -23.01
C TYR A 108 20.03 8.70 -22.61
N LEU A 109 20.16 8.97 -21.31
CA LEU A 109 20.84 10.17 -20.83
C LEU A 109 22.35 10.14 -21.09
N TYR A 110 22.96 8.96 -20.96
CA TYR A 110 24.38 8.78 -21.25
C TYR A 110 24.68 8.98 -22.74
N ASP A 111 23.91 8.38 -23.65
CA ASP A 111 24.08 8.59 -25.09
C ASP A 111 23.85 10.06 -25.47
N TRP A 112 22.80 10.68 -24.93
CA TRP A 112 22.55 12.12 -25.13
C TRP A 112 23.75 12.98 -24.69
N LYS A 113 24.32 12.72 -23.51
CA LYS A 113 25.52 13.43 -23.03
C LYS A 113 26.74 13.19 -23.91
N ASN A 114 26.93 11.98 -24.43
CA ASN A 114 28.05 11.68 -25.33
C ASN A 114 27.92 12.43 -26.65
N ARG A 115 26.72 12.47 -27.24
CA ARG A 115 26.45 13.25 -28.45
C ARG A 115 26.60 14.76 -28.22
N GLN A 116 26.21 15.24 -27.05
CA GLN A 116 26.45 16.62 -26.63
C GLN A 116 27.96 16.94 -26.56
N LYS A 117 28.79 16.03 -26.04
CA LYS A 117 30.25 16.21 -26.02
C LYS A 117 30.84 16.20 -27.43
N LEU A 118 30.40 15.29 -28.29
CA LEU A 118 30.86 15.22 -29.69
C LEU A 118 30.49 16.49 -30.47
N GLN A 119 29.39 17.14 -30.13
CA GLN A 119 29.02 18.45 -30.68
C GLN A 119 30.06 19.53 -30.42
N GLN A 120 30.72 19.50 -29.26
CA GLN A 120 31.75 20.48 -28.89
C GLN A 120 33.01 20.38 -29.77
N VAL A 121 33.22 19.22 -30.41
CA VAL A 121 34.32 18.98 -31.36
C VAL A 121 33.85 18.99 -32.82
N GLY A 122 32.65 19.52 -33.08
CA GLY A 122 32.13 19.77 -34.43
C GLY A 122 31.29 18.64 -35.05
N VAL A 123 31.03 17.54 -34.32
CA VAL A 123 30.14 16.48 -34.82
C VAL A 123 28.68 16.93 -34.68
N PRO A 124 27.88 16.94 -35.77
CA PRO A 124 26.49 17.41 -35.69
C PRO A 124 25.63 16.55 -34.75
N PHE A 125 25.01 17.19 -33.75
CA PHE A 125 24.04 16.54 -32.87
C PHE A 125 22.62 16.70 -33.43
N LYS A 126 22.26 15.80 -34.34
CA LYS A 126 20.90 15.74 -34.91
C LYS A 126 19.91 15.22 -33.86
N GLU A 127 18.68 15.71 -33.89
CA GLU A 127 17.57 15.29 -33.01
C GLU A 127 17.75 15.61 -31.51
N ARG A 128 18.65 16.54 -31.14
CA ARG A 128 18.89 16.97 -29.75
C ARG A 128 17.59 17.23 -28.97
N ASP A 129 16.69 18.01 -29.56
CA ASP A 129 15.45 18.44 -28.92
C ASP A 129 14.47 17.27 -28.78
N ARG A 130 14.36 16.41 -29.81
CA ARG A 130 13.54 15.20 -29.73
C ARG A 130 14.01 14.24 -28.63
N MET A 131 15.32 13.99 -28.56
CA MET A 131 15.88 13.08 -27.56
C MET A 131 15.76 13.61 -26.13
N ILE A 132 15.93 14.93 -25.91
CA ILE A 132 15.73 15.50 -24.57
C ILE A 132 14.25 15.51 -24.18
N ASP A 133 13.35 15.75 -25.14
CA ASP A 133 11.91 15.66 -24.92
C ASP A 133 11.50 14.24 -24.55
N GLU A 134 12.01 13.22 -25.26
CA GLU A 134 11.80 11.80 -24.91
C GLU A 134 12.21 11.53 -23.44
N ILE A 135 13.43 11.92 -23.04
CA ILE A 135 13.93 11.79 -21.66
C ILE A 135 13.06 12.58 -20.64
N GLN A 136 12.49 13.73 -21.04
CA GLN A 136 11.70 14.61 -20.18
C GLN A 136 10.22 14.25 -20.07
N THR A 137 9.67 13.49 -21.01
CA THR A 137 8.26 13.06 -20.96
C THR A 137 8.05 11.89 -19.99
N GLU A 138 9.11 11.13 -19.72
CA GLU A 138 9.15 9.89 -18.94
C GLU A 138 9.10 10.03 -17.39
N PRO A 139 9.61 11.12 -16.76
CA PRO A 139 9.55 11.31 -15.31
C PRO A 139 8.13 11.51 -14.78
N GLN A 140 7.15 11.87 -15.61
CA GLN A 140 5.77 12.09 -15.14
C GLN A 140 5.07 10.77 -14.76
N THR A 141 5.32 9.68 -15.50
CA THR A 141 4.80 8.36 -15.15
C THR A 141 5.47 7.83 -13.87
N VAL A 142 6.79 8.01 -13.75
CA VAL A 142 7.56 7.63 -12.55
C VAL A 142 7.17 8.46 -11.32
N ARG A 143 6.90 9.77 -11.47
CA ARG A 143 6.40 10.63 -10.40
C ARG A 143 5.01 10.21 -9.91
N SER A 144 4.14 9.79 -10.83
CA SER A 144 2.82 9.24 -10.48
C SER A 144 2.93 7.97 -9.65
N LEU A 145 3.88 7.08 -10.00
CA LEU A 145 4.21 5.88 -9.23
C LEU A 145 4.80 6.20 -7.86
N PHE A 146 5.74 7.15 -7.79
CA PHE A 146 6.30 7.61 -6.52
C PHE A 146 5.21 8.19 -5.60
N ALA A 147 4.24 8.92 -6.17
CA ALA A 147 3.11 9.42 -5.40
C ALA A 147 2.22 8.28 -4.87
N VAL A 148 1.92 7.24 -5.67
CA VAL A 148 1.15 6.08 -5.22
C VAL A 148 1.92 5.26 -4.17
N VAL A 149 3.23 5.05 -4.38
CA VAL A 149 4.11 4.35 -3.43
C VAL A 149 4.24 5.13 -2.12
N MET A 150 4.38 6.46 -2.17
CA MET A 150 4.42 7.30 -0.97
C MET A 150 3.08 7.31 -0.23
N HIS A 151 1.96 7.39 -0.94
CA HIS A 151 0.64 7.28 -0.30
C HIS A 151 0.44 5.89 0.32
N ALA A 152 0.85 4.83 -0.35
CA ALA A 152 0.74 3.46 0.13
C ALA A 152 1.71 3.17 1.30
N ALA A 153 2.90 3.78 1.32
CA ALA A 153 3.84 3.71 2.42
C ALA A 153 3.35 4.51 3.64
N CYS A 154 2.78 5.71 3.45
CA CYS A 154 2.12 6.47 4.52
C CYS A 154 0.91 5.72 5.09
N ALA A 155 0.18 5.02 4.24
CA ALA A 155 -0.89 4.11 4.62
C ALA A 155 -0.41 2.91 5.45
N ALA A 156 0.68 2.25 5.03
CA ALA A 156 1.31 1.18 5.79
C ALA A 156 1.81 1.67 7.16
N PHE A 157 2.31 2.91 7.22
CA PHE A 157 2.72 3.57 8.47
C PHE A 157 1.54 3.85 9.40
N LEU A 158 0.41 4.35 8.87
CA LEU A 158 -0.84 4.48 9.62
C LEU A 158 -1.34 3.12 10.12
N CYS A 159 -1.21 2.06 9.32
CA CYS A 159 -1.60 0.69 9.68
C CYS A 159 -0.75 0.12 10.84
N LEU A 160 0.56 0.38 10.86
CA LEU A 160 1.44 0.04 12.00
C LEU A 160 1.04 0.78 13.30
N GLN A 161 0.52 1.99 13.17
CA GLN A 161 0.07 2.79 14.30
C GLN A 161 -1.20 2.21 14.97
N TYR A 162 -2.10 1.60 14.21
CA TYR A 162 -3.35 1.01 14.72
C TYR A 162 -3.26 -0.49 15.05
N GLY A 163 -2.27 -1.23 14.53
CA GLY A 163 -1.96 -2.58 15.01
C GLY A 163 -1.65 -2.60 16.52
N ASN A 164 -0.96 -1.57 17.01
CA ASN A 164 -0.71 -1.34 18.44
C ASN A 164 -1.97 -1.03 19.27
N LEU A 165 -3.10 -0.68 18.65
CA LEU A 165 -4.36 -0.41 19.35
C LEU A 165 -5.06 -1.71 19.77
N ALA A 166 -4.96 -2.77 18.96
CA ALA A 166 -5.49 -4.09 19.29
C ALA A 166 -4.74 -4.71 20.49
N ASP A 167 -3.42 -4.55 20.54
CA ASP A 167 -2.60 -4.96 21.69
C ASP A 167 -2.94 -4.17 22.96
N ARG A 168 -3.26 -2.87 22.83
CA ARG A 168 -3.68 -2.02 23.97
C ARG A 168 -5.08 -2.33 24.50
N LEU A 169 -5.95 -2.94 23.69
CA LEU A 169 -7.31 -3.30 24.09
C LEU A 169 -7.38 -4.67 24.80
N HIS A 170 -6.24 -5.31 25.09
CA HIS A 170 -6.17 -6.62 25.76
C HIS A 170 -7.07 -7.70 25.11
N VAL A 171 -7.29 -7.60 23.80
CA VAL A 171 -7.93 -8.68 23.04
C VAL A 171 -6.89 -9.79 22.93
N LYS A 172 -6.95 -10.78 23.81
CA LYS A 172 -6.13 -11.99 23.69
C LYS A 172 -6.68 -12.80 22.51
N TYR A 173 -5.87 -12.94 21.47
CA TYR A 173 -6.09 -13.86 20.35
C TYR A 173 -6.00 -15.32 20.79
#